data_AF-A0ABD0P5W5-F1
#
_entry.id   AF-A0ABD0P5W5-F1
#
_cell.length_a   1.000
_cell.length_b   1.000
_cell.length_c   1.000
_cell.angle_alpha   90.00
_cell.angle_beta   90.00
_cell.angle_gamma   90.00
#
_symmetry.space_group_name_H-M   'P 1'
#
loop_
_entity.id
_entity.type
_entity.pdbx_description
1 polymer ?
#
loop_
_entity_poly.entity_id
_entity_poly.type
_entity_poly.pdbx_seq_one_letter_code
_entity_poly.pdbx_strand_id
1 'polypeptide(L)'
;MVSWAQETHIQDPELVRLMFSLLRRQYDSIGELLRAMRKTYTISAASVHDTIHLLASLGQIRSLLSVRMGKEEEQLMIDGLG
;
A
#
# COMPACT_ATOMS: atom_id res chain seq x y z
N MET A 1 10.48 -0.61 -20.81
CA MET A 1 10.49 0.81 -20.38
C MET A 1 11.45 1.62 -21.22
N VAL A 2 12.73 1.23 -21.32
CA VAL A 2 13.70 1.91 -22.19
C VAL A 2 13.29 1.80 -23.67
N SER A 3 12.90 0.60 -24.14
CA SER A 3 12.37 0.40 -25.50
C SER A 3 11.14 1.26 -25.79
N TRP A 4 10.14 1.26 -24.90
CA TRP A 4 8.92 2.06 -25.06
C TRP A 4 9.19 3.56 -25.17
N ALA A 5 10.13 4.08 -24.39
CA ALA A 5 10.54 5.49 -24.44
C ALA A 5 11.39 5.83 -25.69
N GLN A 6 12.00 4.83 -26.33
CA GLN A 6 12.82 4.99 -27.53
C GLN A 6 12.01 4.83 -28.82
N GLU A 7 10.98 3.98 -28.82
CA GLU A 7 10.17 3.66 -29.99
C GLU A 7 9.10 4.72 -30.28
N THR A 8 8.57 5.39 -29.25
CA THR A 8 7.46 6.35 -29.41
C THR A 8 7.52 7.49 -28.40
N HIS A 9 7.04 8.67 -28.79
CA HIS A 9 6.92 9.82 -27.88
C HIS A 9 5.70 9.66 -26.96
N ILE A 10 5.94 9.48 -25.66
CA ILE A 10 4.89 9.32 -24.65
C ILE A 10 4.43 10.69 -24.16
N GLN A 11 3.16 11.02 -24.37
CA GLN A 11 2.59 12.32 -23.99
C GLN A 11 2.03 12.36 -22.56
N ASP A 12 1.57 11.23 -22.03
CA ASP A 12 0.97 11.17 -20.69
C ASP A 12 2.04 11.28 -19.60
N PRO A 13 2.08 12.39 -18.82
CA PRO A 13 3.07 12.57 -17.77
C PRO A 13 2.86 11.61 -16.59
N GLU A 14 1.66 11.06 -16.36
CA GLU A 14 1.43 10.05 -15.31
C GLU A 14 2.09 8.73 -15.66
N LEU A 15 1.89 8.26 -16.89
CA LEU A 15 2.57 7.08 -17.40
C LEU A 15 4.09 7.22 -17.33
N VAL A 16 4.65 8.38 -17.71
CA VAL A 16 6.09 8.64 -17.61
C VAL A 16 6.57 8.51 -16.16
N ARG A 17 5.84 9.11 -15.19
CA ARG A 17 6.18 8.99 -13.77
C ARG A 17 6.18 7.54 -13.29
N LEU A 18 5.18 6.74 -13.68
CA LEU A 18 5.07 5.34 -13.31
C LEU A 18 6.20 4.49 -13.92
N MET A 19 6.51 4.70 -15.19
CA MET A 19 7.60 4.00 -15.88
C MET A 19 8.94 4.23 -15.20
N PHE A 20 9.33 5.49 -14.97
CA PHE A 20 10.62 5.78 -14.33
C PHE A 20 10.64 5.37 -12.86
N SER A 21 9.52 5.45 -12.14
CA SER A 21 9.41 4.95 -10.77
C SER A 21 9.66 3.45 -10.70
N LEU A 22 9.07 2.66 -11.61
CA LEU A 22 9.31 1.22 -11.68
C LEU A 22 10.74 0.89 -12.09
N LEU A 23 11.29 1.59 -13.10
CA LEU A 23 12.68 1.38 -13.53
C LEU A 23 13.65 1.62 -12.37
N ARG A 24 13.49 2.73 -11.63
CA ARG A 24 14.32 3.03 -10.46
C ARG A 24 14.28 1.91 -9.41
N ARG A 25 13.10 1.34 -9.14
CA ARG A 25 12.94 0.24 -8.17
C ARG A 25 13.64 -1.05 -8.60
N GLN A 26 13.74 -1.30 -9.91
CA GLN A 26 14.47 -2.46 -10.43
C GLN A 26 15.98 -2.36 -10.14
N TYR A 27 16.55 -1.14 -10.20
CA TYR A 27 17.96 -0.90 -9.89
C TYR A 27 18.23 -0.74 -8.39
N ASP A 28 17.33 -0.11 -7.63
CA ASP A 28 17.43 0.08 -6.16
C ASP A 28 16.76 -1.06 -5.38
N SER A 29 17.01 -2.32 -5.76
CA SER A 29 16.36 -3.48 -5.13
C SER A 29 16.72 -3.65 -3.65
N ILE A 30 17.97 -3.32 -3.28
CA ILE A 30 18.43 -3.33 -1.88
C ILE A 30 17.73 -2.23 -1.08
N GLY A 31 17.62 -1.02 -1.62
CA GLY A 31 16.87 0.06 -0.95
C GLY A 31 15.39 -0.28 -0.79
N GLU A 32 14.78 -0.91 -1.79
CA GLU A 32 13.40 -1.40 -1.70
C GLU A 32 13.25 -2.47 -0.61
N LEU A 33 14.18 -3.42 -0.52
CA LEU A 33 14.19 -4.42 0.54
C LEU A 33 14.35 -3.78 1.92
N LEU A 34 15.30 -2.86 2.10
CA LEU A 34 15.51 -2.15 3.37
C LEU A 34 14.27 -1.38 3.81
N ARG A 35 13.54 -0.74 2.88
CA ARG A 35 12.28 -0.05 3.17
C ARG A 35 11.17 -1.02 3.54
N ALA A 36 11.09 -2.18 2.88
CA ALA A 36 10.12 -3.22 3.19
C ALA A 36 10.38 -3.83 4.58
N MET A 37 11.63 -4.15 4.90
CA MET A 37 12.03 -4.75 6.17
C MET A 37 11.64 -3.89 7.39
N ARG A 38 11.68 -2.55 7.26
CA ARG A 38 11.24 -1.63 8.34
C ARG A 38 9.77 -1.77 8.70
N LYS A 39 8.94 -2.32 7.81
CA LYS A 39 7.50 -2.54 8.02
C LYS A 39 7.17 -4.01 8.32
N THR A 40 8.15 -4.92 8.21
CA THR A 40 7.97 -6.33 8.48
C THR A 40 8.11 -6.60 9.97
N TYR A 41 7.21 -7.42 10.52
CA TYR A 41 7.25 -7.84 11.91
C TYR A 41 6.98 -9.34 12.01
N THR A 42 7.70 -10.03 12.89
CA THR A 42 7.53 -11.47 13.13
C THR A 42 6.65 -11.70 14.35
N ILE A 43 5.63 -12.54 14.20
CA ILE A 43 4.70 -12.90 15.27
C ILE A 43 4.83 -14.38 15.64
N SER A 44 4.34 -14.74 16.83
CA SER A 44 4.18 -16.14 17.22
C SER A 44 3.10 -16.81 16.36
N ALA A 45 3.29 -18.11 16.06
CA ALA A 45 2.28 -18.91 15.37
C ALA A 45 0.94 -18.96 16.12
N ALA A 46 0.97 -18.85 17.46
CA ALA A 46 -0.25 -18.80 18.27
C ALA A 46 -1.08 -17.53 18.05
N SER A 47 -0.44 -16.42 17.65
CA SER A 47 -1.07 -15.11 17.50
C SER A 47 -1.59 -14.83 16.08
N VAL A 48 -1.52 -15.82 15.18
CA VAL A 48 -1.89 -15.63 13.77
C VAL A 48 -3.37 -15.26 13.63
N HIS A 49 -4.27 -15.93 14.36
CA HIS A 49 -5.70 -15.66 14.27
C HIS A 49 -6.05 -14.24 14.74
N ASP A 50 -5.53 -13.84 15.90
CA ASP A 50 -5.75 -12.50 16.44
C ASP A 50 -5.17 -11.42 15.53
N THR A 51 -4.00 -11.67 14.93
CA THR A 51 -3.37 -10.74 13.99
C THR A 51 -4.19 -10.60 12.70
N ILE A 52 -4.86 -11.65 12.23
CA ILE A 52 -5.78 -11.58 11.08
C ILE A 52 -6.95 -10.66 11.39
N HIS A 53 -7.59 -10.81 12.56
CA HIS A 53 -8.67 -9.91 12.99
C HIS A 53 -8.21 -8.47 13.10
N LEU A 54 -7.05 -8.24 13.74
CA LEU A 54 -6.44 -6.92 13.84
C LEU A 54 -6.19 -6.30 12.45
N LEU A 55 -5.70 -7.07 11.50
CA LEU A 55 -5.45 -6.60 10.13
C LEU A 55 -6.76 -6.26 9.40
N ALA A 56 -7.82 -7.03 9.64
CA ALA A 56 -9.14 -6.77 9.07
C ALA A 56 -9.72 -5.46 9.61
N SER A 57 -9.72 -5.25 10.94
CA SER A 57 -10.18 -4.01 11.56
C SER A 57 -9.38 -2.79 11.08
N LEU A 58 -8.05 -2.93 10.95
CA LEU A 58 -7.21 -1.88 10.39
C LEU A 58 -7.54 -1.58 8.91
N GLY A 59 -7.88 -2.60 8.13
CA GLY A 59 -8.33 -2.46 6.75
C GLY A 59 -9.65 -1.68 6.66
N GLN A 60 -10.61 -2.00 7.54
CA GLN A 60 -11.88 -1.29 7.66
C GLN A 60 -11.66 0.19 7.99
N ILE A 61 -10.88 0.49 9.04
CA ILE A 61 -10.54 1.88 9.41
C ILE A 61 -9.91 2.62 8.23
N ARG A 62 -8.95 2.01 7.52
CA ARG A 62 -8.26 2.65 6.38
C ARG A 62 -9.20 2.95 5.21
N SER A 63 -10.19 2.10 4.96
CA SER A 63 -11.16 2.34 3.88
C SER A 63 -12.03 3.58 4.11
N LEU A 64 -12.31 3.90 5.39
CA LEU A 64 -13.11 5.06 5.78
C LEU A 64 -12.34 6.38 5.69
N LEU A 65 -11.01 6.37 5.73
CA LEU A 65 -10.18 7.59 5.67
C LEU A 65 -10.29 8.36 4.34
N SER A 66 -10.64 7.69 3.24
CA SER A 66 -10.84 8.32 1.93
C SER A 66 -12.27 8.77 1.65
N VAL A 67 -13.21 8.44 2.54
CA VAL A 67 -14.65 8.71 2.37
C VAL A 67 -15.05 9.91 3.24
N ARG A 68 -16.08 10.66 2.84
CA ARG A 68 -16.66 11.69 3.73
C ARG A 68 -17.47 10.99 4.82
N MET A 69 -17.18 11.31 6.07
CA MET A 69 -17.85 10.70 7.22
C MET A 69 -19.34 11.06 7.28
N GLY A 70 -20.18 10.03 7.32
CA GLY A 70 -21.57 10.09 7.75
C GLY A 70 -21.76 9.29 9.04
N LYS A 71 -23.02 9.21 9.52
CA LYS A 71 -23.36 8.52 10.77
C LYS A 71 -23.08 7.02 10.73
N GLU A 72 -23.23 6.39 9.56
CA GLU A 72 -22.99 4.96 9.38
C GLU A 72 -21.48 4.67 9.37
N GLU A 73 -20.70 5.50 8.69
CA GLU A 73 -19.23 5.41 8.65
C GLU A 73 -18.61 5.68 10.02
N GLU A 74 -19.17 6.59 10.81
CA GLU A 74 -18.77 6.83 12.20
C GLU A 74 -18.97 5.58 13.07
N GLN A 75 -20.11 4.90 12.95
CA GLN A 75 -20.36 3.66 13.69
C GLN A 75 -19.40 2.55 13.27
N LEU A 76 -19.18 2.36 11.97
CA LEU A 76 -18.22 1.39 11.44
C LEU A 76 -16.79 1.68 11.89
N MET A 77 -16.44 2.94 12.14
CA MET A 77 -15.14 3.32 12.68
C MET A 77 -15.01 2.96 14.16
N ILE A 78 -16.06 3.17 14.96
CA ILE A 78 -16.09 2.77 16.37
C ILE A 78 -15.97 1.25 16.50
N ASP A 79 -16.72 0.49 15.71
CA ASP A 79 -16.69 -0.97 15.74
C ASP A 79 -15.32 -1.53 15.29
N GLY A 80 -14.58 -0.81 14.43
CA GLY A 80 -13.21 -1.19 14.05
C GLY A 80 -12.15 -0.85 15.10
N LEU A 81 -12.46 0.01 16.08
CA LEU A 81 -11.57 0.39 17.18
C LEU A 81 -11.76 -0.48 18.43
N GLY A 82 -12.93 -1.13 18.58
CA GLY A 82 -13.26 -2.05 19.67
C GLY A 82 -12.82 -3.48 19.41
#